data_AF-A0A2K4ZG61-F1
#
_entry.id   AF-A0A2K4ZG61-F1
#
_cell.length_a   1.000
_cell.length_b   1.000
_cell.length_c   1.000
_cell.angle_alpha   90.00
_cell.angle_beta   90.00
_cell.angle_gamma   90.00
#
_symmetry.space_group_name_H-M   'P 1'
#
loop_
_entity.id
_entity.type
_entity.pdbx_description
1 polymer ?
#
loop_
_entity_poly.entity_id
_entity_poly.type
_entity_poly.pdbx_seq_one_letter_code
_entity_poly.pdbx_strand_id
1 'polypeptide(L)'
;MDNNFLERISMLPLWDMMQEVDKIEDYSREHKEKTCICHQLEHFEKLSHRKKYIVIGAGKDGNELVRLLNVMGKEITNWGDNSKDKIGKNVYGYVIHSVDDILKRYSGEVILIASRKYEIELLNQVLEYKIELKSSIFDYDEIYTRGMWARESRKKAVLSYPPMKITIGITSACPNKCLFCSYHGEAAREVSNTYNLPYMLSYKDFCKMIDMAKQGGVPHIHICGTGEPFVNPEVLKMIDYVIKNYGYVSLQTDFWKELFQKRDYLNEIIKREKYITYIATDILSSKEEEHNAIKQGMKYCDLMDMLEYLGRNSNVRIRAVNILTRSNFRYLRGIIDDLLLRKVNFELWITNLLSYDYSPYTSSDNVYQSGDIEITKALAEVEEYAKEKGVKIGIPEPADYERECSVFWESFQTWPVRGCEKERYVENMIPHACAAVVRGKLNSQGYLFDYDNIMDAWNNEIIVKIRENILKNRYPDEWCKKCFMYQDTDSYFKKV
;
A
#
# COMPACT_ATOMS: atom_id res chain seq x y z
N MET A 1 -34.00 24.36 -1.63
CA MET A 1 -32.98 23.29 -1.66
C MET A 1 -33.03 22.52 -0.34
N ASP A 2 -32.62 21.25 -0.36
CA ASP A 2 -32.50 20.38 0.81
C ASP A 2 -31.60 21.04 1.89
N ASN A 3 -32.07 21.15 3.13
CA ASN A 3 -31.32 21.77 4.23
C ASN A 3 -29.98 21.06 4.52
N ASN A 4 -29.84 19.82 4.08
CA ASN A 4 -28.64 19.00 4.24
C ASN A 4 -27.73 18.99 3.00
N PHE A 5 -27.94 19.89 2.03
CA PHE A 5 -27.14 19.91 0.80
C PHE A 5 -25.63 20.04 1.09
N LEU A 6 -25.21 21.01 1.90
CA LEU A 6 -23.78 21.21 2.21
C LEU A 6 -23.18 20.05 3.02
N GLU A 7 -23.94 19.43 3.92
CA GLU A 7 -23.47 18.24 4.65
C GLU A 7 -23.26 17.04 3.73
N ARG A 8 -24.12 16.89 2.72
CA ARG A 8 -23.95 15.85 1.70
C ARG A 8 -22.76 16.15 0.79
N ILE A 9 -22.63 17.40 0.34
CA ILE A 9 -21.55 17.83 -0.54
C ILE A 9 -20.19 17.78 0.16
N SER A 10 -20.09 18.14 1.44
CA SER A 10 -18.82 18.15 2.17
C SER A 10 -18.17 16.77 2.32
N MET A 11 -18.97 15.72 2.14
CA MET A 11 -18.57 14.33 2.18
C MET A 11 -18.09 13.79 0.82
N LEU A 12 -18.32 14.55 -0.26
CA LEU A 12 -17.84 14.17 -1.59
C LEU A 12 -16.31 14.35 -1.70
N PRO A 13 -15.64 13.54 -2.54
CA PRO A 13 -14.31 13.84 -3.02
C PRO A 13 -14.23 15.26 -3.60
N LEU A 14 -13.09 15.93 -3.45
CA LEU A 14 -12.86 17.30 -3.91
C LEU A 14 -13.13 17.44 -5.42
N TRP A 15 -12.82 16.41 -6.21
CA TRP A 15 -13.14 16.37 -7.64
C TRP A 15 -14.65 16.34 -7.93
N ASP A 16 -15.42 15.63 -7.12
CA ASP A 16 -16.87 15.58 -7.27
C ASP A 16 -17.51 16.88 -6.77
N MET A 17 -16.95 17.50 -5.72
CA MET A 17 -17.32 18.85 -5.32
C MET A 17 -17.05 19.86 -6.44
N MET A 18 -15.94 19.72 -7.18
CA MET A 18 -15.62 20.61 -8.32
C MET A 18 -16.62 20.46 -9.47
N GLN A 19 -17.13 19.26 -9.74
CA GLN A 19 -18.19 19.05 -10.74
C GLN A 19 -19.51 19.70 -10.33
N GLU A 20 -19.72 19.89 -9.03
CA GLU A 20 -20.90 20.48 -8.44
C GLU A 20 -20.69 21.97 -8.06
N VAL A 21 -19.57 22.59 -8.46
CA VAL A 21 -19.16 23.92 -7.98
C VAL A 21 -20.20 25.00 -8.27
N ASP A 22 -20.92 24.93 -9.40
CA ASP A 22 -21.98 25.89 -9.74
C ASP A 22 -23.12 25.82 -8.71
N LYS A 23 -23.56 24.61 -8.34
CA LYS A 23 -24.62 24.41 -7.33
C LYS A 23 -24.15 24.83 -5.94
N ILE A 24 -22.87 24.61 -5.63
CA ILE A 24 -22.25 25.01 -4.38
C ILE A 24 -22.21 26.55 -4.27
N GLU A 25 -21.79 27.24 -5.33
CA GLU A 25 -21.79 28.71 -5.40
C GLU A 25 -23.20 29.28 -5.26
N ASP A 26 -24.19 28.72 -5.96
CA ASP A 26 -25.60 29.12 -5.86
C ASP A 26 -26.10 29.00 -4.42
N TYR A 27 -25.88 27.84 -3.79
CA TYR A 27 -26.29 27.60 -2.42
C TYR A 27 -25.61 28.57 -1.44
N SER A 28 -24.30 28.79 -1.57
CA SER A 28 -23.54 29.70 -0.68
C SER A 28 -23.95 31.17 -0.86
N ARG A 29 -24.42 31.58 -2.04
CA ARG A 29 -24.99 32.93 -2.24
C ARG A 29 -26.32 33.11 -1.51
N GLU A 30 -27.15 32.06 -1.48
CA GLU A 30 -28.44 32.05 -0.79
C GLU A 30 -28.29 31.94 0.75
N HIS A 31 -27.23 31.26 1.23
CA HIS A 31 -27.03 30.92 2.65
C HIS A 31 -25.67 31.43 3.15
N LYS A 32 -25.50 32.75 3.23
CA LYS A 32 -24.22 33.42 3.55
C LYS A 32 -23.61 32.99 4.89
N GLU A 33 -24.42 32.49 5.81
CA GLU A 33 -24.00 32.01 7.12
C GLU A 33 -23.35 30.62 7.11
N LYS A 34 -23.48 29.85 6.02
CA LYS A 34 -22.92 28.49 5.92
C LYS A 34 -21.71 28.47 4.98
N THR A 35 -20.53 28.21 5.54
CA THR A 35 -19.34 27.91 4.76
C THR A 35 -19.35 26.47 4.27
N CYS A 36 -19.15 26.29 2.96
CA CYS A 36 -18.86 24.97 2.40
C CYS A 36 -17.50 24.48 2.93
N ILE A 37 -17.43 23.21 3.32
CA ILE A 37 -16.19 22.57 3.79
C ILE A 37 -15.89 21.35 2.93
N CYS A 38 -14.61 21.08 2.68
CA CYS A 38 -14.15 19.81 2.09
C CYS A 38 -13.37 19.05 3.15
N HIS A 39 -13.89 17.90 3.57
CA HIS A 39 -13.26 17.12 4.65
C HIS A 39 -11.85 16.62 4.31
N GLN A 40 -11.54 16.33 3.04
CA GLN A 40 -10.18 15.93 2.68
C GLN A 40 -9.18 17.06 2.86
N LEU A 41 -9.54 18.27 2.40
CA LEU A 41 -8.68 19.44 2.55
C LEU A 41 -8.47 19.74 4.04
N GLU A 42 -9.52 19.77 4.85
CA GLU A 42 -9.38 20.01 6.30
C GLU A 42 -8.52 18.95 7.00
N HIS A 43 -8.66 17.68 6.60
CA HIS A 43 -7.83 16.61 7.15
C HIS A 43 -6.36 16.82 6.78
N PHE A 44 -6.07 17.15 5.53
CA PHE A 44 -4.71 17.45 5.10
C PHE A 44 -4.13 18.67 5.82
N GLU A 45 -4.90 19.76 5.94
CA GLU A 45 -4.48 20.97 6.66
C GLU A 45 -4.10 20.66 8.12
N LYS A 46 -4.86 19.78 8.78
CA LYS A 46 -4.58 19.33 10.15
C LYS A 46 -3.27 18.54 10.24
N LEU A 47 -3.00 17.65 9.28
CA LEU A 47 -1.79 16.83 9.24
C LEU A 47 -0.55 17.63 8.84
N SER A 48 -0.68 18.52 7.86
CA SER A 48 0.44 19.27 7.30
C SER A 48 0.74 20.55 8.08
N HIS A 49 -0.20 21.01 8.92
CA HIS A 49 -0.21 22.31 9.59
C HIS A 49 -0.16 23.51 8.62
N ARG A 50 -0.81 23.38 7.45
CA ARG A 50 -0.83 24.40 6.39
C ARG A 50 -2.25 24.75 6.03
N LYS A 51 -2.52 26.02 5.68
CA LYS A 51 -3.86 26.53 5.35
C LYS A 51 -3.90 27.44 4.12
N LYS A 52 -2.76 27.59 3.47
CA LYS A 52 -2.56 28.39 2.26
C LYS A 52 -2.34 27.47 1.09
N TYR A 53 -2.78 27.88 -0.09
CA TYR A 53 -2.85 27.01 -1.25
C TYR A 53 -2.12 27.60 -2.45
N ILE A 54 -1.44 26.71 -3.16
CA ILE A 54 -0.96 26.93 -4.51
C ILE A 54 -1.77 26.01 -5.42
N VAL A 55 -2.31 26.57 -6.49
CA VAL A 55 -2.99 25.78 -7.54
C VAL A 55 -2.08 25.70 -8.76
N ILE A 56 -1.84 24.49 -9.26
CA ILE A 56 -1.04 24.22 -10.46
C ILE A 56 -1.95 23.61 -11.53
N GLY A 57 -2.08 24.30 -12.65
CA GLY A 57 -3.06 24.04 -13.71
C GLY A 57 -4.13 25.12 -13.72
N ALA A 58 -4.20 25.91 -14.79
CA ALA A 58 -5.22 26.94 -15.04
C ALA A 58 -6.12 26.54 -16.21
N GLY A 59 -6.39 25.24 -16.35
CA GLY A 59 -7.37 24.69 -17.29
C GLY A 59 -8.80 24.77 -16.75
N LYS A 60 -9.69 23.97 -17.32
CA LYS A 60 -11.06 23.80 -16.81
C LYS A 60 -11.05 23.38 -15.32
N ASP A 61 -10.31 22.31 -15.01
CA ASP A 61 -10.15 21.79 -13.65
C ASP A 61 -9.58 22.87 -12.69
N GLY A 62 -8.56 23.61 -13.12
CA GLY A 62 -8.00 24.74 -12.38
C GLY A 62 -9.02 25.81 -12.02
N ASN A 63 -9.84 26.22 -13.00
CA ASN A 63 -10.88 27.21 -12.79
C ASN A 63 -11.94 26.72 -11.80
N GLU A 64 -12.41 25.48 -11.94
CA GLU A 64 -13.38 24.86 -11.04
C GLU A 64 -12.84 24.74 -9.62
N LEU A 65 -11.56 24.38 -9.45
CA LEU A 65 -10.94 24.26 -8.13
C LEU A 65 -10.78 25.62 -7.45
N VAL A 66 -10.30 26.65 -8.17
CA VAL A 66 -10.14 28.00 -7.61
C VAL A 66 -11.49 28.57 -7.17
N ARG A 67 -12.53 28.38 -7.98
CA ARG A 67 -13.91 28.75 -7.63
C ARG A 67 -14.36 28.08 -6.34
N LEU A 68 -14.18 26.75 -6.25
CA LEU A 68 -14.54 25.99 -5.07
C LEU A 68 -13.78 26.46 -3.82
N LEU A 69 -12.47 26.67 -3.93
CA LEU A 69 -11.63 27.18 -2.83
C LEU A 69 -12.08 28.57 -2.36
N ASN A 70 -12.46 29.45 -3.28
CA ASN A 70 -13.01 30.78 -2.96
C ASN A 70 -14.31 30.68 -2.17
N VAL A 71 -15.23 29.79 -2.58
CA VAL A 71 -16.50 29.55 -1.84
C VAL A 71 -16.23 29.00 -0.45
N MET A 72 -15.22 28.15 -0.31
CA MET A 72 -14.78 27.61 0.98
C MET A 72 -13.98 28.61 1.84
N GLY A 73 -13.69 29.81 1.33
CA GLY A 73 -12.88 30.81 2.03
C GLY A 73 -11.41 30.40 2.22
N LYS A 74 -10.86 29.57 1.34
CA LYS A 74 -9.46 29.14 1.39
C LYS A 74 -8.54 30.18 0.75
N GLU A 75 -7.38 30.44 1.36
CA GLU A 75 -6.41 31.44 0.87
C GLU A 75 -5.52 30.84 -0.23
N ILE A 76 -5.74 31.25 -1.48
CA ILE A 76 -4.85 30.91 -2.60
C ILE A 76 -3.76 31.98 -2.70
N THR A 77 -2.49 31.59 -2.52
CA THR A 77 -1.34 32.52 -2.59
C THR A 77 -0.82 32.66 -4.01
N ASN A 78 -0.85 31.58 -4.79
CA ASN A 78 -0.38 31.56 -6.18
C ASN A 78 -1.21 30.59 -7.03
N TRP A 79 -1.32 30.89 -8.32
CA TRP A 79 -1.93 30.02 -9.32
C TRP A 79 -1.07 30.00 -10.57
N GLY A 80 -0.70 28.82 -11.08
CA GLY A 80 0.19 28.72 -12.23
C GLY A 80 -0.16 27.66 -13.25
N ASP A 81 0.44 27.79 -14.43
CA ASP A 81 0.27 26.91 -15.58
C ASP A 81 1.52 27.00 -16.46
N ASN A 82 1.85 25.94 -17.20
CA ASN A 82 2.96 25.96 -18.16
C ASN A 82 2.56 26.56 -19.52
N SER A 83 1.27 26.76 -19.77
CA SER A 83 0.74 27.29 -21.03
C SER A 83 1.04 28.79 -21.16
N LYS A 84 1.90 29.15 -22.12
CA LYS A 84 2.34 30.54 -22.35
C LYS A 84 1.19 31.51 -22.61
N ASP A 85 0.10 31.05 -23.23
CA ASP A 85 -1.08 31.86 -23.49
C ASP A 85 -1.90 32.16 -22.21
N LYS A 86 -1.69 31.43 -21.11
CA LYS A 86 -2.38 31.65 -19.84
C LYS A 86 -1.55 32.48 -18.86
N ILE A 87 -0.23 32.29 -18.87
CA ILE A 87 0.70 33.03 -18.00
C ILE A 87 0.49 34.55 -18.19
N GLY A 88 0.38 35.28 -17.09
CA GLY A 88 0.15 36.72 -17.02
C GLY A 88 -1.33 37.13 -17.06
N LYS A 89 -2.26 36.23 -17.41
CA LYS A 89 -3.69 36.54 -17.37
C LYS A 89 -4.18 36.65 -15.92
N ASN A 90 -5.09 37.58 -15.69
CA ASN A 90 -5.82 37.69 -14.42
C ASN A 90 -7.15 36.92 -14.53
N VAL A 91 -7.33 35.89 -13.71
CA VAL A 91 -8.54 35.06 -13.66
C VAL A 91 -8.99 34.99 -12.20
N TYR A 92 -10.25 35.36 -11.94
CA TYR A 92 -10.83 35.44 -10.59
C TYR A 92 -10.00 36.29 -9.59
N GLY A 93 -9.27 37.31 -10.08
CA GLY A 93 -8.43 38.17 -9.25
C GLY A 93 -6.98 37.68 -9.08
N TYR A 94 -6.65 36.50 -9.59
CA TYR A 94 -5.31 35.90 -9.49
C TYR A 94 -4.56 36.04 -10.81
N VAL A 95 -3.30 36.44 -10.74
CA VAL A 95 -2.40 36.42 -11.91
C VAL A 95 -1.81 35.02 -12.05
N ILE A 96 -2.00 34.43 -13.23
CA ILE A 96 -1.44 33.11 -13.53
C ILE A 96 0.07 33.25 -13.76
N HIS A 97 0.89 32.53 -13.00
CA HIS A 97 2.34 32.50 -13.16
C HIS A 97 2.81 31.21 -13.85
N SER A 98 4.07 31.17 -14.28
CA SER A 98 4.67 29.90 -14.66
C SER A 98 4.79 29.00 -13.42
N VAL A 99 4.73 27.67 -13.61
CA VAL A 99 4.89 26.73 -12.49
C VAL A 99 6.25 26.93 -11.82
N ASP A 100 7.31 27.12 -12.60
CA ASP A 100 8.66 27.37 -12.06
C ASP A 100 8.72 28.63 -11.18
N ASP A 101 8.05 29.72 -11.57
CA ASP A 101 8.07 30.95 -10.78
C ASP A 101 7.30 30.81 -9.47
N ILE A 102 6.24 30.01 -9.46
CA ILE A 102 5.51 29.68 -8.24
C ILE A 102 6.36 28.83 -7.31
N LEU A 103 7.03 27.80 -7.85
CA LEU A 103 7.89 26.93 -7.06
C LEU A 103 9.07 27.67 -6.43
N LYS A 104 9.60 28.71 -7.11
CA LYS A 104 10.59 29.62 -6.53
C LYS A 104 10.06 30.47 -5.37
N ARG A 105 8.75 30.77 -5.37
CA ARG A 105 8.06 31.56 -4.34
C ARG A 105 7.42 30.71 -3.26
N TYR A 106 7.48 29.39 -3.37
CA TYR A 106 6.91 28.45 -2.42
C TYR A 106 7.38 28.76 -1.00
N SER A 107 6.43 28.93 -0.08
CA SER A 107 6.64 29.41 1.29
C SER A 107 6.01 28.50 2.34
N GLY A 108 5.61 27.29 1.96
CA GLY A 108 5.01 26.30 2.87
C GLY A 108 3.54 26.02 2.61
N GLU A 109 3.01 26.34 1.42
CA GLU A 109 1.63 26.10 1.05
C GLU A 109 1.30 24.62 0.81
N VAL A 110 0.02 24.32 0.71
CA VAL A 110 -0.52 23.09 0.13
C VAL A 110 -0.52 23.25 -1.39
N ILE A 111 0.06 22.30 -2.11
CA ILE A 111 0.11 22.28 -3.57
C ILE A 111 -1.04 21.40 -4.07
N LEU A 112 -1.92 21.99 -4.88
CA LEU A 112 -3.03 21.32 -5.54
C LEU A 112 -2.76 21.25 -7.05
N ILE A 113 -2.66 20.04 -7.59
CA ILE A 113 -2.47 19.82 -9.03
C ILE A 113 -3.84 19.70 -9.69
N ALA A 114 -4.31 20.78 -10.29
CA ALA A 114 -5.63 20.93 -10.89
C ALA A 114 -5.60 20.70 -12.41
N SER A 115 -5.13 19.53 -12.83
CA SER A 115 -5.17 19.12 -14.24
C SER A 115 -5.16 17.61 -14.39
N ARG A 116 -6.32 17.00 -14.71
CA ARG A 116 -6.37 15.56 -14.98
C ARG A 116 -5.53 15.13 -16.19
N LYS A 117 -5.41 16.00 -17.20
CA LYS A 117 -4.67 15.69 -18.42
C LYS A 117 -3.15 15.70 -18.22
N TYR A 118 -2.64 16.59 -17.38
CA TYR A 118 -1.21 16.82 -17.19
C TYR A 118 -0.76 16.57 -15.74
N GLU A 119 -1.55 15.87 -14.94
CA GLU A 119 -1.30 15.65 -13.50
C GLU A 119 0.10 15.11 -13.26
N ILE A 120 0.47 14.03 -13.96
CA ILE A 120 1.76 13.35 -13.81
C ILE A 120 2.92 14.25 -14.25
N GLU A 121 2.76 14.99 -15.35
CA GLU A 121 3.79 15.92 -15.84
C GLU A 121 4.05 17.02 -14.82
N LEU A 122 2.98 17.65 -14.32
CA LEU A 122 3.04 18.71 -13.33
C LEU A 122 3.57 18.19 -11.99
N LEU A 123 3.14 17.01 -11.57
CA LEU A 123 3.66 16.34 -10.36
C LEU A 123 5.16 16.11 -10.49
N ASN A 124 5.61 15.54 -11.60
CA ASN A 124 7.04 15.32 -11.84
C ASN A 124 7.81 16.64 -11.85
N GLN A 125 7.30 17.69 -12.49
CA GLN A 125 7.94 19.01 -12.48
C GLN A 125 8.11 19.55 -11.04
N VAL A 126 7.08 19.42 -10.19
CA VAL A 126 7.17 19.82 -8.78
C VAL A 126 8.22 19.01 -8.03
N LEU A 127 8.23 17.69 -8.21
CA LEU A 127 9.15 16.78 -7.53
C LEU A 127 10.60 16.87 -8.05
N GLU A 128 10.79 17.20 -9.33
CA GLU A 128 12.10 17.47 -9.95
C GLU A 128 12.69 18.80 -9.46
N TYR A 129 11.83 19.80 -9.19
CA TYR A 129 12.29 21.04 -8.56
C TYR A 129 12.83 20.77 -7.16
N LYS A 130 12.03 20.14 -6.28
CA LYS A 130 12.40 19.74 -4.92
C LYS A 130 11.57 18.54 -4.45
N ILE A 131 12.20 17.39 -4.25
CA ILE A 131 11.52 16.14 -3.84
C ILE A 131 10.80 16.26 -2.49
N GLU A 132 11.28 17.12 -1.59
CA GLU A 132 10.70 17.39 -0.27
C GLU A 132 9.29 17.99 -0.37
N LEU A 133 8.97 18.62 -1.50
CA LEU A 133 7.65 19.15 -1.77
C LEU A 133 6.58 18.07 -1.86
N LYS A 134 6.91 16.78 -1.99
CA LYS A 134 5.93 15.68 -1.95
C LYS A 134 5.00 15.76 -0.74
N SER A 135 5.53 16.11 0.43
CA SER A 135 4.75 16.30 1.67
C SER A 135 3.76 17.46 1.64
N SER A 136 3.87 18.31 0.62
CA SER A 136 3.10 19.53 0.38
C SER A 136 1.99 19.31 -0.62
N ILE A 137 2.10 18.27 -1.43
CA ILE A 137 1.16 17.95 -2.49
C ILE A 137 -0.03 17.24 -1.84
N PHE A 138 -1.20 17.82 -2.02
CA PHE A 138 -2.43 17.17 -1.63
C PHE A 138 -2.74 16.07 -2.65
N ASP A 139 -2.45 14.82 -2.27
CA ASP A 139 -2.81 13.63 -3.02
C ASP A 139 -4.26 13.22 -2.67
N TYR A 140 -5.16 13.55 -3.59
CA TYR A 140 -6.60 13.45 -3.44
C TYR A 140 -7.05 12.06 -2.98
N ASP A 141 -6.42 11.03 -3.54
CA ASP A 141 -6.84 9.63 -3.41
C ASP A 141 -6.43 9.05 -2.06
N GLU A 142 -5.18 9.25 -1.63
CA GLU A 142 -4.69 8.64 -0.38
C GLU A 142 -5.37 9.26 0.85
N ILE A 143 -5.46 10.58 0.92
CA ILE A 143 -6.00 11.28 2.10
C ILE A 143 -7.49 11.00 2.27
N TYR A 144 -8.24 11.04 1.17
CA TYR A 144 -9.66 10.66 1.18
C TYR A 144 -9.85 9.23 1.65
N THR A 145 -9.12 8.30 1.02
CA THR A 145 -9.28 6.88 1.28
C THR A 145 -8.94 6.58 2.73
N ARG A 146 -7.86 7.17 3.30
CA ARG A 146 -7.53 7.04 4.74
C ARG A 146 -8.62 7.62 5.64
N GLY A 147 -9.13 8.81 5.32
CA GLY A 147 -10.17 9.47 6.10
C GLY A 147 -11.50 8.70 6.11
N MET A 148 -11.89 8.15 4.96
CA MET A 148 -13.06 7.27 4.85
C MET A 148 -12.82 5.92 5.53
N TRP A 149 -11.64 5.32 5.35
CA TRP A 149 -11.27 4.09 6.04
C TRP A 149 -11.37 4.24 7.56
N ALA A 150 -10.81 5.30 8.15
CA ALA A 150 -10.93 5.54 9.59
C ALA A 150 -12.40 5.72 10.06
N ARG A 151 -13.25 6.26 9.19
CA ARG A 151 -14.68 6.46 9.49
C ARG A 151 -15.51 5.19 9.36
N GLU A 152 -15.27 4.39 8.32
CA GLU A 152 -16.17 3.32 7.89
C GLU A 152 -15.63 1.91 8.11
N SER A 153 -14.31 1.74 8.21
CA SER A 153 -13.66 0.45 8.47
C SER A 153 -14.25 -0.19 9.72
N ARG A 154 -14.70 -1.44 9.59
CA ARG A 154 -15.37 -2.22 10.65
C ARG A 154 -16.63 -1.56 11.23
N LYS A 155 -17.24 -0.63 10.49
CA LYS A 155 -18.55 -0.03 10.83
C LYS A 155 -19.60 -0.19 9.73
N LYS A 156 -19.16 -0.33 8.48
CA LYS A 156 -20.02 -0.54 7.31
C LYS A 156 -19.57 -1.76 6.51
N ALA A 157 -20.52 -2.43 5.85
CA ALA A 157 -20.23 -3.51 4.92
C ALA A 157 -20.02 -3.01 3.48
N VAL A 158 -20.77 -1.99 3.08
CA VAL A 158 -20.57 -1.24 1.82
C VAL A 158 -19.74 -0.01 2.14
N LEU A 159 -18.65 0.19 1.40
CA LEU A 159 -17.65 1.21 1.66
C LEU A 159 -17.68 2.28 0.57
N SER A 160 -17.49 3.54 0.94
CA SER A 160 -17.45 4.64 -0.01
C SER A 160 -16.02 4.98 -0.48
N TYR A 161 -15.04 4.12 -0.18
CA TYR A 161 -13.64 4.33 -0.52
C TYR A 161 -13.05 3.08 -1.18
N PRO A 162 -12.06 3.25 -2.08
CA PRO A 162 -11.38 2.12 -2.71
C PRO A 162 -10.53 1.35 -1.71
N PRO A 163 -10.04 0.14 -2.04
CA PRO A 163 -9.06 -0.52 -1.19
C PRO A 163 -7.83 0.40 -0.99
N MET A 164 -7.33 0.49 0.24
CA MET A 164 -6.11 1.25 0.59
C MET A 164 -4.87 0.73 -0.13
N LYS A 165 -4.88 -0.54 -0.52
CA LYS A 165 -3.77 -1.19 -1.21
C LYS A 165 -4.30 -2.34 -2.05
N ILE A 166 -3.72 -2.52 -3.24
CA ILE A 166 -3.84 -3.76 -4.01
C ILE A 166 -2.45 -4.38 -4.13
N THR A 167 -2.36 -5.67 -3.82
CA THR A 167 -1.16 -6.46 -4.12
C THR A 167 -1.41 -7.31 -5.35
N ILE A 168 -0.68 -7.05 -6.41
CA ILE A 168 -0.83 -7.80 -7.67
C ILE A 168 0.23 -8.89 -7.68
N GLY A 169 -0.20 -10.15 -7.62
CA GLY A 169 0.70 -11.25 -7.93
C GLY A 169 1.00 -11.28 -9.41
N ILE A 170 2.26 -11.37 -9.83
CA ILE A 170 2.58 -11.40 -11.28
C ILE A 170 3.11 -12.76 -11.77
N THR A 171 3.45 -13.66 -10.84
CA THR A 171 3.91 -15.01 -11.12
C THR A 171 3.82 -15.87 -9.85
N SER A 172 3.67 -17.18 -10.04
CA SER A 172 3.83 -18.17 -8.97
C SER A 172 5.15 -18.93 -9.03
N ALA A 173 6.00 -18.68 -10.02
CA ALA A 173 7.29 -19.34 -10.09
C ALA A 173 8.23 -18.79 -9.00
N CYS A 174 8.80 -19.66 -8.16
CA CYS A 174 9.80 -19.29 -7.18
C CYS A 174 10.86 -20.40 -7.07
N PRO A 175 12.16 -20.04 -7.07
CA PRO A 175 13.23 -21.01 -6.79
C PRO A 175 13.29 -21.41 -5.31
N ASN A 176 12.76 -20.59 -4.40
CA ASN A 176 12.85 -20.80 -2.97
C ASN A 176 11.77 -21.77 -2.46
N LYS A 177 12.09 -22.45 -1.36
CA LYS A 177 11.26 -23.45 -0.66
C LYS A 177 11.18 -23.15 0.84
N CYS A 178 10.99 -21.87 1.17
CA CYS A 178 11.03 -21.39 2.55
C CYS A 178 10.07 -22.16 3.48
N LEU A 179 10.49 -22.39 4.73
CA LEU A 179 9.72 -23.16 5.71
C LEU A 179 8.34 -22.55 6.05
N PHE A 180 8.19 -21.24 5.90
CA PHE A 180 6.93 -20.51 6.12
C PHE A 180 6.10 -20.28 4.85
N CYS A 181 6.61 -20.67 3.68
CA CYS A 181 5.95 -20.38 2.42
C CYS A 181 4.80 -21.35 2.17
N SER A 182 3.56 -20.83 2.19
CA SER A 182 2.36 -21.60 1.85
C SER A 182 2.26 -21.94 0.35
N TYR A 183 3.06 -21.30 -0.50
CA TYR A 183 3.01 -21.46 -1.96
C TYR A 183 4.00 -22.50 -2.48
N HIS A 184 5.16 -22.64 -1.82
CA HIS A 184 6.27 -23.46 -2.31
C HIS A 184 6.97 -24.29 -1.25
N GLY A 185 6.74 -24.05 0.03
CA GLY A 185 7.35 -24.83 1.10
C GLY A 185 6.87 -26.28 1.06
N GLU A 186 7.77 -27.25 1.23
CA GLU A 186 7.44 -28.67 1.02
C GLU A 186 6.30 -29.14 1.92
N ALA A 187 6.27 -28.68 3.17
CA ALA A 187 5.22 -29.02 4.12
C ALA A 187 3.82 -28.53 3.70
N ALA A 188 3.73 -27.53 2.82
CA ALA A 188 2.47 -26.99 2.33
C ALA A 188 1.85 -27.82 1.18
N ARG A 189 2.58 -28.79 0.60
CA ARG A 189 2.23 -29.48 -0.65
C ARG A 189 0.81 -30.04 -0.73
N GLU A 190 0.43 -30.79 0.28
CA GLU A 190 -0.85 -31.51 0.33
C GLU A 190 -1.92 -30.74 1.10
N VAL A 191 -1.58 -29.59 1.66
CA VAL A 191 -2.42 -28.94 2.67
C VAL A 191 -2.79 -27.50 2.33
N SER A 192 -1.93 -26.80 1.61
CA SER A 192 -2.20 -25.43 1.20
C SER A 192 -3.01 -25.39 -0.10
N ASN A 193 -4.06 -24.58 -0.09
CA ASN A 193 -4.87 -24.26 -1.27
C ASN A 193 -4.11 -23.41 -2.29
N THR A 194 -2.94 -22.87 -1.96
CA THR A 194 -2.16 -22.01 -2.85
C THR A 194 -0.87 -22.67 -3.34
N TYR A 195 -0.61 -23.92 -2.93
CA TYR A 195 0.64 -24.61 -3.22
C TYR A 195 0.80 -24.92 -4.71
N ASN A 196 1.92 -24.43 -5.27
CA ASN A 196 2.45 -24.71 -6.60
C ASN A 196 1.43 -24.60 -7.75
N LEU A 197 0.51 -23.63 -7.65
CA LEU A 197 -0.46 -23.37 -8.71
C LEU A 197 0.21 -22.59 -9.85
N PRO A 198 0.20 -23.10 -11.10
CA PRO A 198 0.89 -22.44 -12.20
C PRO A 198 0.20 -21.13 -12.57
N TYR A 199 0.97 -20.06 -12.60
CA TYR A 199 0.45 -18.70 -12.80
C TYR A 199 1.54 -17.76 -13.34
N MET A 200 1.19 -17.01 -14.38
CA MET A 200 2.02 -15.95 -14.97
C MET A 200 1.10 -14.86 -15.53
N LEU A 201 1.17 -13.65 -14.97
CA LEU A 201 0.36 -12.53 -15.42
C LEU A 201 0.92 -11.96 -16.73
N SER A 202 0.05 -11.72 -17.72
CA SER A 202 0.43 -11.03 -18.95
C SER A 202 0.59 -9.53 -18.69
N TYR A 203 1.46 -8.85 -19.44
CA TYR A 203 1.56 -7.39 -19.35
C TYR A 203 0.24 -6.68 -19.68
N LYS A 204 -0.55 -7.21 -20.63
CA LYS A 204 -1.85 -6.63 -21.01
C LYS A 204 -2.83 -6.64 -19.83
N ASP A 205 -2.97 -7.78 -19.16
CA ASP A 205 -3.90 -7.93 -18.04
C ASP A 205 -3.42 -7.12 -16.84
N PHE A 206 -2.10 -7.06 -16.62
CA PHE A 206 -1.50 -6.18 -15.62
C PHE A 206 -1.86 -4.70 -15.87
N CYS A 207 -1.67 -4.20 -17.10
CA CYS A 207 -2.07 -2.83 -17.45
C CYS A 207 -3.55 -2.57 -17.17
N LYS A 208 -4.43 -3.51 -17.55
CA LYS A 208 -5.87 -3.41 -17.28
C LYS A 208 -6.17 -3.27 -15.78
N MET A 209 -5.50 -4.04 -14.92
CA MET A 209 -5.66 -3.95 -13.47
C MET A 209 -5.17 -2.60 -12.92
N ILE A 210 -4.02 -2.12 -13.39
CA ILE A 210 -3.47 -0.82 -12.98
C ILE A 210 -4.38 0.33 -13.40
N ASP A 211 -4.91 0.30 -14.62
CA ASP A 211 -5.83 1.32 -15.12
C ASP A 211 -7.12 1.34 -14.30
N MET A 212 -7.70 0.17 -14.00
CA MET A 212 -8.89 0.05 -13.16
C MET A 212 -8.65 0.55 -11.73
N ALA A 213 -7.51 0.20 -11.13
CA ALA A 213 -7.13 0.65 -9.79
C ALA A 213 -6.92 2.18 -9.75
N LYS A 214 -6.23 2.74 -10.74
CA LYS A 214 -5.95 4.19 -10.80
C LYS A 214 -7.24 4.98 -11.04
N GLN A 215 -8.12 4.50 -11.92
CA GLN A 215 -9.40 5.16 -12.19
C GLN A 215 -10.31 5.23 -10.95
N GLY A 216 -10.26 4.22 -10.08
CA GLY A 216 -11.03 4.25 -8.84
C GLY A 216 -10.30 4.80 -7.62
N GLY A 217 -9.13 5.44 -7.79
CA GLY A 217 -8.44 6.13 -6.71
C GLY A 217 -7.78 5.21 -5.68
N VAL A 218 -7.43 3.97 -6.04
CA VAL A 218 -6.64 3.09 -5.15
C VAL A 218 -5.29 3.77 -4.90
N PRO A 219 -4.88 4.06 -3.67
CA PRO A 219 -3.71 4.91 -3.44
C PRO A 219 -2.39 4.14 -3.57
N HIS A 220 -2.38 2.81 -3.42
CA HIS A 220 -1.12 2.07 -3.38
C HIS A 220 -1.17 0.73 -4.13
N ILE A 221 -0.22 0.57 -5.05
CA ILE A 221 0.05 -0.68 -5.76
C ILE A 221 1.33 -1.32 -5.22
N HIS A 222 1.22 -2.61 -4.91
CA HIS A 222 2.36 -3.43 -4.54
C HIS A 222 2.51 -4.60 -5.50
N ILE A 223 3.67 -4.73 -6.13
CA ILE A 223 4.00 -5.86 -7.01
C ILE A 223 4.58 -6.98 -6.15
N CYS A 224 3.91 -8.12 -6.15
CA CYS A 224 4.34 -9.31 -5.43
C CYS A 224 4.09 -10.54 -6.29
N GLY A 225 4.19 -11.72 -5.72
CA GLY A 225 3.81 -12.99 -6.31
C GLY A 225 3.42 -13.95 -5.20
N THR A 226 2.73 -15.02 -5.57
CA THR A 226 2.86 -16.24 -4.76
C THR A 226 4.28 -16.81 -4.91
N GLY A 227 5.05 -16.39 -5.92
CA GLY A 227 6.49 -16.63 -6.09
C GLY A 227 7.34 -15.37 -6.28
N GLU A 228 8.48 -15.52 -6.96
CA GLU A 228 9.49 -14.46 -7.19
C GLU A 228 9.11 -13.58 -8.40
N PRO A 229 8.71 -12.31 -8.18
CA PRO A 229 8.23 -11.44 -9.25
C PRO A 229 9.19 -11.30 -10.42
N PHE A 230 10.51 -11.28 -10.18
CA PHE A 230 11.50 -11.10 -11.24
C PHE A 230 11.62 -12.28 -12.21
N VAL A 231 11.02 -13.43 -11.90
CA VAL A 231 10.89 -14.54 -12.86
C VAL A 231 9.98 -14.16 -14.04
N ASN A 232 9.02 -13.26 -13.83
CA ASN A 232 8.18 -12.76 -14.92
C ASN A 232 9.04 -11.96 -15.93
N PRO A 233 9.10 -12.35 -17.21
CA PRO A 233 9.96 -11.69 -18.20
C PRO A 233 9.57 -10.24 -18.47
N GLU A 234 8.36 -9.82 -18.11
CA GLU A 234 7.85 -8.46 -18.32
C GLU A 234 7.86 -7.61 -17.03
N VAL A 235 8.45 -8.09 -15.93
CA VAL A 235 8.48 -7.41 -14.62
C VAL A 235 8.93 -5.95 -14.70
N LEU A 236 9.96 -5.62 -15.50
CA LEU A 236 10.44 -4.25 -15.63
C LEU A 236 9.42 -3.35 -16.34
N LYS A 237 8.73 -3.86 -17.37
CA LYS A 237 7.65 -3.13 -18.05
C LYS A 237 6.48 -2.87 -17.10
N MET A 238 6.16 -3.86 -16.26
CA MET A 238 5.11 -3.75 -15.24
C MET A 238 5.47 -2.69 -14.20
N ILE A 239 6.71 -2.70 -13.69
CA ILE A 239 7.26 -1.67 -12.80
C ILE A 239 7.13 -0.29 -13.43
N ASP A 240 7.60 -0.12 -14.68
CA ASP A 240 7.52 1.15 -15.41
C ASP A 240 6.08 1.62 -15.61
N TYR A 241 5.14 0.68 -15.83
CA TYR A 241 3.74 1.01 -15.98
C TYR A 241 3.10 1.52 -14.68
N VAL A 242 3.46 0.95 -13.53
CA VAL A 242 3.01 1.48 -12.23
C VAL A 242 3.61 2.86 -12.00
N ILE A 243 4.92 3.03 -12.19
CA ILE A 243 5.59 4.33 -12.03
C ILE A 243 4.94 5.40 -12.92
N LYS A 244 4.62 5.06 -14.17
CA LYS A 244 3.93 5.99 -15.08
C LYS A 244 2.58 6.46 -14.52
N ASN A 245 1.78 5.56 -13.94
CA ASN A 245 0.40 5.88 -13.51
C ASN A 245 0.29 6.40 -12.08
N TYR A 246 1.25 6.03 -11.22
CA TYR A 246 1.25 6.34 -9.78
C TYR A 246 2.39 7.27 -9.35
N GLY A 247 3.40 7.49 -10.19
CA GLY A 247 4.64 8.17 -9.83
C GLY A 247 5.57 7.35 -8.94
N TYR A 248 5.11 6.23 -8.39
CA TYR A 248 5.90 5.36 -7.53
C TYR A 248 5.40 3.91 -7.53
N VAL A 249 6.24 3.00 -7.07
CA VAL A 249 5.93 1.58 -6.93
C VAL A 249 6.51 1.03 -5.63
N SER A 250 5.89 0.00 -5.08
CA SER A 250 6.55 -0.89 -4.12
C SER A 250 6.53 -2.31 -4.66
N LEU A 251 7.55 -3.09 -4.32
CA LEU A 251 7.64 -4.47 -4.74
C LEU A 251 8.23 -5.37 -3.66
N GLN A 252 8.05 -6.68 -3.79
CA GLN A 252 8.69 -7.70 -2.98
C GLN A 252 9.55 -8.59 -3.86
N THR A 253 10.73 -8.98 -3.39
CA THR A 253 11.61 -9.93 -4.09
C THR A 253 12.49 -10.65 -3.09
N ASP A 254 12.88 -11.88 -3.44
CA ASP A 254 13.88 -12.67 -2.75
C ASP A 254 15.30 -12.44 -3.28
N PHE A 255 15.46 -11.57 -4.27
CA PHE A 255 16.73 -11.23 -4.92
C PHE A 255 17.44 -12.39 -5.62
N TRP A 256 16.75 -13.41 -6.13
CA TRP A 256 17.38 -14.64 -6.67
C TRP A 256 18.65 -14.39 -7.53
N LYS A 257 19.83 -14.74 -6.97
CA LYS A 257 21.15 -14.27 -7.42
C LYS A 257 21.41 -14.57 -8.89
N GLU A 258 21.21 -15.81 -9.31
CA GLU A 258 21.48 -16.25 -10.68
C GLU A 258 20.65 -15.46 -11.68
N LEU A 259 19.38 -15.19 -11.36
CA LEU A 259 18.49 -14.44 -12.23
C LEU A 259 18.84 -12.95 -12.26
N PHE A 260 19.11 -12.36 -11.08
CA PHE A 260 19.47 -10.95 -10.96
C PHE A 260 20.77 -10.63 -11.69
N GLN A 261 21.79 -11.50 -11.57
CA GLN A 261 23.04 -11.36 -12.30
C GLN A 261 22.85 -11.55 -13.81
N LYS A 262 22.09 -12.58 -14.21
CA LYS A 262 21.86 -12.88 -15.64
C LYS A 262 21.13 -11.76 -16.37
N ARG A 263 20.23 -11.05 -15.71
CA ARG A 263 19.38 -10.01 -16.32
C ARG A 263 19.73 -8.58 -15.88
N ASP A 264 20.81 -8.43 -15.13
CA ASP A 264 21.28 -7.13 -14.61
C ASP A 264 20.19 -6.36 -13.84
N TYR A 265 19.37 -7.07 -13.05
CA TYR A 265 18.22 -6.47 -12.40
C TYR A 265 18.57 -5.46 -11.31
N LEU A 266 19.75 -5.58 -10.69
CA LEU A 266 20.20 -4.58 -9.70
C LEU A 266 20.40 -3.21 -10.36
N ASN A 267 21.06 -3.13 -11.52
CA ASN A 267 21.23 -1.87 -12.24
C ASN A 267 19.90 -1.33 -12.77
N GLU A 268 18.99 -2.20 -13.21
CA GLU A 268 17.64 -1.78 -13.61
C GLU A 268 16.82 -1.22 -12.45
N ILE A 269 16.97 -1.75 -11.24
CA ILE A 269 16.38 -1.20 -10.02
C ILE A 269 16.99 0.18 -9.70
N ILE A 270 18.31 0.31 -9.75
CA ILE A 270 19.02 1.58 -9.46
C ILE A 270 18.54 2.70 -10.38
N LYS A 271 18.36 2.43 -11.68
CA LYS A 271 17.81 3.41 -12.64
C LYS A 271 16.44 3.98 -12.24
N ARG A 272 15.71 3.28 -11.38
CA ARG A 272 14.34 3.61 -10.95
C ARG A 272 14.28 4.04 -9.48
N GLU A 273 15.42 4.24 -8.81
CA GLU A 273 15.47 4.42 -7.35
C GLU A 273 14.53 5.50 -6.82
N LYS A 274 14.41 6.62 -7.54
CA LYS A 274 13.60 7.78 -7.12
C LYS A 274 12.09 7.50 -7.14
N TYR A 275 11.67 6.44 -7.83
CA TYR A 275 10.28 6.03 -7.97
C TYR A 275 9.95 4.78 -7.14
N ILE A 276 10.94 4.11 -6.55
CA ILE A 276 10.71 2.92 -5.72
C ILE A 276 10.50 3.39 -4.28
N THR A 277 9.29 3.21 -3.75
CA THR A 277 8.96 3.56 -2.37
C THR A 277 9.70 2.68 -1.38
N TYR A 278 9.71 1.37 -1.65
CA TYR A 278 10.52 0.37 -0.97
C TYR A 278 10.56 -0.94 -1.77
N ILE A 279 11.58 -1.75 -1.52
CA ILE A 279 11.64 -3.16 -1.90
C ILE A 279 11.58 -4.01 -0.62
N ALA A 280 10.58 -4.86 -0.50
CA ALA A 280 10.49 -5.82 0.60
C ALA A 280 11.28 -7.09 0.30
N THR A 281 12.07 -7.56 1.26
CA THR A 281 12.76 -8.85 1.20
C THR A 281 12.81 -9.49 2.58
N ASP A 282 12.66 -10.80 2.65
CA ASP A 282 12.70 -11.53 3.91
C ASP A 282 14.15 -11.72 4.39
N ILE A 283 14.45 -11.24 5.60
CA ILE A 283 15.68 -11.45 6.36
C ILE A 283 15.33 -12.06 7.73
N LEU A 284 15.55 -13.38 7.85
CA LEU A 284 14.93 -14.19 8.91
C LEU A 284 15.81 -14.37 10.16
N SER A 285 17.10 -14.12 10.02
CA SER A 285 18.11 -14.09 11.09
C SER A 285 19.37 -13.43 10.52
N SER A 286 20.20 -12.83 11.38
CA SER A 286 21.57 -12.44 11.00
C SER A 286 22.57 -13.58 11.18
N LYS A 287 22.14 -14.70 11.75
CA LYS A 287 22.92 -15.92 11.79
C LYS A 287 22.68 -16.69 10.50
N GLU A 288 23.72 -16.79 9.67
CA GLU A 288 23.63 -17.36 8.34
C GLU A 288 23.03 -18.77 8.32
N GLU A 289 23.44 -19.67 9.23
CA GLU A 289 22.93 -21.05 9.23
C GLU A 289 21.44 -21.11 9.53
N GLU A 290 20.96 -20.24 10.42
CA GLU A 290 19.55 -20.15 10.78
C GLU A 290 18.73 -19.54 9.65
N HIS A 291 19.20 -18.44 9.05
CA HIS A 291 18.55 -17.84 7.89
C HIS A 291 18.40 -18.88 6.76
N ASN A 292 19.48 -19.57 6.41
CA ASN A 292 19.51 -20.55 5.33
C ASN A 292 18.64 -21.79 5.63
N ALA A 293 18.52 -22.18 6.90
CA ALA A 293 17.63 -23.26 7.31
C ALA A 293 16.15 -22.91 7.08
N ILE A 294 15.78 -21.65 7.30
CA ILE A 294 14.40 -21.17 7.14
C ILE A 294 14.10 -20.79 5.68
N LYS A 295 14.98 -19.99 5.05
CA LYS A 295 14.87 -19.52 3.66
C LYS A 295 15.64 -20.46 2.73
N GLN A 296 15.06 -21.62 2.44
CA GLN A 296 15.70 -22.61 1.58
C GLN A 296 15.72 -22.13 0.13
N GLY A 297 16.91 -22.00 -0.46
CA GLY A 297 17.13 -21.51 -1.83
C GLY A 297 18.14 -20.37 -1.83
N MET A 298 17.69 -19.13 -1.59
CA MET A 298 18.54 -17.96 -1.42
C MET A 298 19.40 -18.07 -0.15
N LYS A 299 20.72 -17.98 -0.29
CA LYS A 299 21.64 -17.93 0.86
C LYS A 299 21.73 -16.52 1.44
N TYR A 300 21.97 -16.43 2.74
CA TYR A 300 22.14 -15.17 3.46
C TYR A 300 23.29 -14.32 2.89
N CYS A 301 24.47 -14.92 2.68
CA CYS A 301 25.62 -14.22 2.11
C CYS A 301 25.33 -13.65 0.72
N ASP A 302 24.68 -14.42 -0.15
CA ASP A 302 24.27 -13.97 -1.48
C ASP A 302 23.31 -12.77 -1.40
N LEU A 303 22.28 -12.86 -0.54
CA LEU A 303 21.36 -11.76 -0.30
C LEU A 303 22.10 -10.51 0.19
N MET A 304 22.99 -10.66 1.18
CA MET A 304 23.76 -9.56 1.74
C MET A 304 24.66 -8.88 0.70
N ASP A 305 25.32 -9.65 -0.18
CA ASP A 305 26.15 -9.10 -1.27
C ASP A 305 25.33 -8.22 -2.22
N MET A 306 24.10 -8.64 -2.56
CA MET A 306 23.21 -7.87 -3.43
C MET A 306 22.68 -6.61 -2.74
N LEU A 307 22.35 -6.69 -1.45
CA LEU A 307 21.94 -5.53 -0.68
C LEU A 307 23.08 -4.53 -0.49
N GLU A 308 24.31 -5.00 -0.28
CA GLU A 308 25.51 -4.16 -0.24
C GLU A 308 25.75 -3.45 -1.56
N TYR A 309 25.55 -4.14 -2.69
CA TYR A 309 25.62 -3.52 -4.01
C TYR A 309 24.59 -2.39 -4.15
N LEU A 310 23.34 -2.61 -3.75
CA LEU A 310 22.31 -1.56 -3.77
C LEU A 310 22.66 -0.39 -2.83
N GLY A 311 23.10 -0.66 -1.60
CA GLY A 311 23.46 0.37 -0.62
C GLY A 311 24.64 1.24 -1.04
N ARG A 312 25.57 0.69 -1.84
CA ARG A 312 26.71 1.44 -2.38
C ARG A 312 26.38 2.28 -3.61
N ASN A 313 25.37 1.87 -4.39
CA ASN A 313 25.10 2.44 -5.72
C ASN A 313 23.74 3.14 -5.84
N SER A 314 22.93 3.14 -4.78
CA SER A 314 21.61 3.77 -4.77
C SER A 314 21.15 4.11 -3.36
N ASN A 315 20.08 4.88 -3.28
CA ASN A 315 19.35 5.15 -2.06
C ASN A 315 18.00 4.41 -2.01
N VAL A 316 17.85 3.31 -2.75
CA VAL A 316 16.64 2.49 -2.72
C VAL A 316 16.39 2.01 -1.29
N ARG A 317 15.18 2.27 -0.78
CA ARG A 317 14.79 1.80 0.55
C ARG A 317 14.48 0.31 0.54
N ILE A 318 15.18 -0.45 1.38
CA ILE A 318 14.91 -1.86 1.63
C ILE A 318 14.02 -2.00 2.87
N ARG A 319 12.86 -2.63 2.70
CA ARG A 319 12.05 -3.10 3.82
C ARG A 319 12.52 -4.52 4.15
N ALA A 320 13.42 -4.62 5.13
CA ALA A 320 13.86 -5.90 5.67
C ALA A 320 12.73 -6.51 6.48
N VAL A 321 12.11 -7.58 5.99
CA VAL A 321 10.98 -8.25 6.66
C VAL A 321 11.50 -9.43 7.46
N ASN A 322 11.17 -9.48 8.74
CA ASN A 322 11.38 -10.65 9.58
C ASN A 322 10.04 -11.27 9.95
N ILE A 323 9.89 -12.58 9.72
CA ILE A 323 8.72 -13.35 10.18
C ILE A 323 9.10 -13.93 11.53
N LEU A 324 8.57 -13.32 12.58
CA LEU A 324 8.89 -13.64 13.96
C LEU A 324 8.25 -14.96 14.37
N THR A 325 9.08 -15.80 14.96
CA THR A 325 8.69 -17.06 15.58
C THR A 325 9.42 -17.24 16.91
N ARG A 326 8.97 -18.20 17.73
CA ARG A 326 9.73 -18.61 18.93
C ARG A 326 11.09 -19.19 18.60
N SER A 327 11.29 -19.67 17.36
CA SER A 327 12.56 -20.23 16.91
C SER A 327 13.61 -19.20 16.47
N ASN A 328 13.25 -17.98 16.04
CA ASN A 328 14.19 -17.08 15.32
C ASN A 328 14.33 -15.64 15.83
N PHE A 329 13.91 -15.33 17.06
CA PHE A 329 13.93 -13.97 17.61
C PHE A 329 15.31 -13.51 18.13
N ARG A 330 16.28 -14.40 18.30
CA ARG A 330 17.51 -14.12 19.07
C ARG A 330 18.51 -13.20 18.38
N TYR A 331 18.47 -13.12 17.05
CA TYR A 331 19.48 -12.43 16.25
C TYR A 331 18.91 -11.23 15.48
N LEU A 332 17.80 -10.65 15.96
CA LEU A 332 17.17 -9.49 15.31
C LEU A 332 18.09 -8.27 15.28
N ARG A 333 18.84 -8.02 16.37
CA ARG A 333 19.81 -6.92 16.45
C ARG A 333 20.88 -7.03 15.36
N GLY A 334 21.39 -8.23 15.10
CA GLY A 334 22.44 -8.42 14.11
C GLY A 334 22.00 -8.10 12.69
N ILE A 335 20.68 -8.15 12.38
CA ILE A 335 20.15 -7.73 11.08
C ILE A 335 20.40 -6.22 10.87
N ILE A 336 20.18 -5.42 11.91
CA ILE A 336 20.45 -3.98 11.88
C ILE A 336 21.95 -3.73 11.65
N ASP A 337 22.81 -4.43 12.40
CA ASP A 337 24.26 -4.29 12.30
C ASP A 337 24.77 -4.62 10.89
N ASP A 338 24.31 -5.73 10.31
CA ASP A 338 24.72 -6.17 8.99
C ASP A 338 24.30 -5.20 7.87
N LEU A 339 23.09 -4.64 7.95
CA LEU A 339 22.58 -3.70 6.96
C LEU A 339 23.24 -2.32 7.08
N LEU A 340 23.51 -1.84 8.30
CA LEU A 340 24.26 -0.60 8.54
C LEU A 340 25.70 -0.71 8.05
N LEU A 341 26.38 -1.82 8.34
CA LEU A 341 27.74 -2.09 7.88
C LEU A 341 27.85 -1.99 6.34
N ARG A 342 26.81 -2.47 5.65
CA ARG A 342 26.71 -2.50 4.19
C ARG A 342 26.14 -1.22 3.57
N LYS A 343 25.86 -0.20 4.40
CA LYS A 343 25.31 1.10 3.99
C LYS A 343 23.97 0.99 3.24
N VAL A 344 23.16 0.00 3.60
CA VAL A 344 21.83 -0.15 3.01
C VAL A 344 20.92 0.95 3.57
N ASN A 345 20.11 1.62 2.73
CA ASN A 345 19.00 2.44 3.20
C ASN A 345 17.84 1.51 3.55
N PHE A 346 17.51 1.32 4.84
CA PHE A 346 16.52 0.32 5.23
C PHE A 346 15.57 0.74 6.35
N GLU A 347 14.46 0.01 6.42
CA GLU A 347 13.59 -0.11 7.59
C GLU A 347 13.41 -1.60 7.93
N LEU A 348 13.33 -1.92 9.22
CA LEU A 348 13.12 -3.29 9.69
C LEU A 348 11.65 -3.49 10.07
N TRP A 349 10.98 -4.46 9.47
CA TRP A 349 9.59 -4.81 9.77
C TRP A 349 9.52 -6.23 10.31
N ILE A 350 9.33 -6.34 11.62
CA ILE A 350 9.10 -7.61 12.29
C ILE A 350 7.59 -7.87 12.28
N THR A 351 7.20 -9.05 11.82
CA THR A 351 5.78 -9.42 11.64
C THR A 351 5.50 -10.74 12.33
N ASN A 352 4.29 -10.93 12.86
CA ASN A 352 3.92 -12.24 13.41
C ASN A 352 3.85 -13.29 12.30
N LEU A 353 4.29 -14.50 12.63
CA LEU A 353 3.98 -15.69 11.86
C LEU A 353 2.46 -15.82 11.67
N LEU A 354 2.03 -15.93 10.42
CA LEU A 354 0.69 -16.41 10.11
C LEU A 354 0.70 -17.93 10.21
N SER A 355 0.07 -18.44 11.27
CA SER A 355 0.00 -19.88 11.48
C SER A 355 -0.87 -20.54 10.41
N TYR A 356 -0.31 -21.58 9.80
CA TYR A 356 -1.02 -22.45 8.87
C TYR A 356 -0.96 -23.92 9.29
N ASP A 357 -0.26 -24.26 10.39
CA ASP A 357 -0.14 -25.62 10.96
C ASP A 357 0.13 -26.73 9.92
N TYR A 358 1.08 -26.52 9.01
CA TYR A 358 1.56 -27.61 8.14
C TYR A 358 2.91 -28.16 8.58
N SER A 359 3.62 -27.49 9.48
CA SER A 359 4.92 -27.91 10.04
C SER A 359 5.11 -27.37 11.46
N PRO A 360 6.10 -27.86 12.22
CA PRO A 360 6.47 -27.25 13.50
C PRO A 360 6.83 -25.77 13.38
N TYR A 361 7.46 -25.36 12.27
CA TYR A 361 7.83 -23.96 12.05
C TYR A 361 6.60 -23.05 11.90
N THR A 362 5.59 -23.50 11.17
CA THR A 362 4.35 -22.73 10.95
C THR A 362 3.23 -23.10 11.91
N SER A 363 3.57 -23.76 13.02
CA SER A 363 2.61 -24.14 14.04
C SER A 363 2.12 -22.89 14.77
N SER A 364 0.87 -22.94 15.21
CA SER A 364 0.27 -21.98 16.12
C SER A 364 1.08 -21.89 17.43
N ASP A 365 1.74 -22.99 17.81
CA ASP A 365 2.64 -23.07 18.97
C ASP A 365 4.01 -22.41 18.72
N ASN A 366 4.28 -21.89 17.52
CA ASN A 366 5.49 -21.13 17.21
C ASN A 366 5.22 -19.62 17.02
N VAL A 367 3.96 -19.20 17.17
CA VAL A 367 3.53 -17.79 17.06
C VAL A 367 3.83 -17.06 18.36
N TYR A 368 4.34 -15.83 18.26
CA TYR A 368 4.61 -14.95 19.40
C TYR A 368 3.34 -14.59 20.19
N GLN A 369 3.38 -14.78 21.51
CA GLN A 369 2.33 -14.45 22.49
C GLN A 369 2.90 -13.65 23.67
N SER A 370 2.04 -13.03 24.47
CA SER A 370 2.47 -12.10 25.53
C SER A 370 3.11 -12.80 26.72
N GLY A 371 2.91 -14.12 26.84
CA GLY A 371 3.64 -14.98 27.78
C GLY A 371 5.09 -15.27 27.37
N ASP A 372 5.50 -14.95 26.13
CA ASP A 372 6.87 -15.15 25.66
C ASP A 372 7.78 -14.01 26.15
N ILE A 373 8.16 -14.07 27.43
CA ILE A 373 8.92 -13.02 28.11
C ILE A 373 10.24 -12.72 27.38
N GLU A 374 10.98 -13.75 26.96
CA GLU A 374 12.28 -13.59 26.28
C GLU A 374 12.12 -12.95 24.89
N ILE A 375 11.04 -13.27 24.16
CA ILE A 375 10.75 -12.65 22.86
C ILE A 375 10.40 -11.19 23.06
N THR A 376 9.52 -10.89 24.03
CA THR A 376 9.10 -9.52 24.35
C THR A 376 10.30 -8.65 24.74
N LYS A 377 11.21 -9.20 25.55
CA LYS A 377 12.47 -8.53 25.91
C LYS A 377 13.35 -8.27 24.69
N ALA A 378 13.56 -9.27 23.83
CA ALA A 378 14.34 -9.11 22.60
C ALA A 378 13.74 -8.08 21.64
N LEU A 379 12.41 -8.01 21.53
CA LEU A 379 11.71 -7.00 20.73
C LEU A 379 11.90 -5.58 21.29
N ALA A 380 11.82 -5.40 22.61
CA ALA A 380 12.09 -4.11 23.24
C ALA A 380 13.56 -3.69 23.07
N GLU A 381 14.50 -4.62 23.24
CA GLU A 381 15.93 -4.36 23.04
C GLU A 381 16.25 -3.95 21.59
N VAL A 382 15.67 -4.62 20.59
CA VAL A 382 15.91 -4.26 19.18
C VAL A 382 15.21 -2.96 18.80
N GLU A 383 14.06 -2.64 19.39
CA GLU A 383 13.39 -1.35 19.19
C GLU A 383 14.22 -0.18 19.74
N GLU A 384 14.72 -0.31 20.97
CA GLU A 384 15.63 0.67 21.58
C GLU A 384 16.90 0.83 20.75
N TYR A 385 17.49 -0.28 20.31
CA TYR A 385 18.69 -0.26 19.47
C TYR A 385 18.43 0.39 18.11
N ALA A 386 17.32 0.08 17.44
CA ALA A 386 16.94 0.71 16.18
C ALA A 386 16.78 2.23 16.34
N LYS A 387 16.16 2.67 17.44
CA LYS A 387 16.02 4.09 17.78
C LYS A 387 17.39 4.76 17.97
N GLU A 388 18.33 4.12 18.68
CA GLU A 388 19.71 4.62 18.84
C GLU A 388 20.40 4.79 17.48
N LYS A 389 20.18 3.87 16.54
CA LYS A 389 20.78 3.91 15.20
C LYS A 389 20.00 4.76 14.19
N GLY A 390 18.89 5.38 14.58
CA GLY A 390 18.04 6.14 13.65
C GLY A 390 17.35 5.27 12.60
N VAL A 391 17.20 3.97 12.88
CA VAL A 391 16.54 2.99 12.00
C VAL A 391 15.05 2.94 12.34
N LYS A 392 14.21 3.04 11.33
CA LYS A 392 12.77 2.83 11.48
C LYS A 392 12.48 1.34 11.66
N ILE A 393 11.72 1.00 12.69
CA ILE A 393 11.34 -0.38 13.01
C ILE A 393 9.82 -0.51 13.18
N GLY A 394 9.26 -1.63 12.74
CA GLY A 394 7.90 -2.07 13.07
C GLY A 394 7.96 -3.34 13.93
N ILE A 395 7.32 -3.28 15.10
CA ILE A 395 7.24 -4.39 16.08
C ILE A 395 5.81 -4.96 16.06
N PRO A 396 5.64 -6.30 16.02
CA PRO A 396 4.31 -6.89 16.10
C PRO A 396 3.82 -6.86 17.56
N GLU A 397 2.51 -6.69 17.76
CA GLU A 397 1.92 -7.01 19.07
C GLU A 397 1.78 -8.53 19.21
N PRO A 398 1.76 -9.06 20.44
CA PRO A 398 1.51 -10.47 20.70
C PRO A 398 0.21 -10.98 20.04
N ALA A 399 0.17 -12.25 19.63
CA ALA A 399 -1.00 -12.82 18.97
C ALA A 399 -2.23 -12.99 19.87
N ASP A 400 -2.03 -12.97 21.17
CA ASP A 400 -3.05 -13.02 22.22
C ASP A 400 -3.50 -11.61 22.69
N TYR A 401 -3.09 -10.55 21.98
CA TYR A 401 -3.65 -9.21 22.14
C TYR A 401 -4.88 -9.02 21.25
N GLU A 402 -5.85 -8.26 21.75
CA GLU A 402 -7.08 -8.01 21.01
C GLU A 402 -6.81 -7.10 19.79
N ARG A 403 -7.01 -7.67 18.60
CA ARG A 403 -6.91 -7.04 17.29
C ARG A 403 -8.07 -7.45 16.40
N GLU A 404 -8.85 -6.49 15.93
CA GLU A 404 -9.94 -6.77 15.00
C GLU A 404 -9.43 -6.91 13.56
N CYS A 405 -9.84 -7.97 12.87
CA CYS A 405 -9.53 -8.21 11.46
C CYS A 405 -9.97 -7.04 10.56
N SER A 406 -9.01 -6.29 9.99
CA SER A 406 -9.26 -5.17 9.08
C SER A 406 -9.12 -5.52 7.61
N VAL A 407 -8.63 -6.73 7.27
CA VAL A 407 -8.19 -7.05 5.91
C VAL A 407 -9.28 -6.80 4.87
N PHE A 408 -10.52 -7.17 5.17
CA PHE A 408 -11.67 -7.00 4.28
C PHE A 408 -12.08 -5.55 4.06
N TRP A 409 -11.58 -4.61 4.86
CA TRP A 409 -11.81 -3.17 4.73
C TRP A 409 -10.60 -2.41 4.18
N GLU A 410 -9.44 -3.06 4.09
CA GLU A 410 -8.20 -2.35 3.81
C GLU A 410 -7.62 -2.72 2.45
N SER A 411 -7.56 -4.01 2.11
CA SER A 411 -6.83 -4.43 0.91
C SER A 411 -7.27 -5.79 0.41
N PHE A 412 -6.93 -6.06 -0.85
CA PHE A 412 -6.99 -7.41 -1.41
C PHE A 412 -5.73 -7.69 -2.24
N GLN A 413 -5.58 -8.95 -2.62
CA GLN A 413 -4.51 -9.43 -3.50
C GLN A 413 -5.10 -10.23 -4.65
N THR A 414 -4.40 -10.29 -5.78
CA THR A 414 -4.79 -11.12 -6.93
C THR A 414 -3.88 -12.34 -7.07
N TRP A 415 -4.35 -13.53 -6.64
CA TRP A 415 -3.55 -14.76 -6.64
C TRP A 415 -4.36 -16.03 -6.96
N PRO A 416 -3.70 -17.08 -7.50
CA PRO A 416 -4.33 -18.38 -7.72
C PRO A 416 -4.67 -19.08 -6.39
N VAL A 417 -5.84 -19.72 -6.33
CA VAL A 417 -6.26 -20.59 -5.23
C VAL A 417 -6.95 -21.83 -5.80
N ARG A 418 -6.73 -23.00 -5.17
CA ARG A 418 -7.42 -24.25 -5.51
C ARG A 418 -8.94 -24.04 -5.37
N GLY A 419 -9.69 -24.58 -6.33
CA GLY A 419 -11.14 -24.42 -6.40
C GLY A 419 -11.62 -23.21 -7.22
N CYS A 420 -10.72 -22.31 -7.63
CA CYS A 420 -11.03 -21.27 -8.61
C CYS A 420 -10.80 -21.76 -10.05
N GLU A 421 -11.39 -21.06 -11.02
CA GLU A 421 -11.18 -21.27 -12.46
C GLU A 421 -9.72 -20.95 -12.82
N LYS A 422 -9.02 -21.90 -13.46
CA LYS A 422 -7.56 -21.81 -13.71
C LYS A 422 -7.22 -20.67 -14.66
N GLU A 423 -8.06 -20.50 -15.67
CA GLU A 423 -8.00 -19.42 -16.67
C GLU A 423 -8.22 -18.03 -16.05
N ARG A 424 -8.77 -17.96 -14.83
CA ARG A 424 -9.07 -16.71 -14.11
C ARG A 424 -8.15 -16.47 -12.90
N TYR A 425 -7.12 -17.29 -12.71
CA TYR A 425 -6.17 -17.13 -11.60
C TYR A 425 -5.51 -15.74 -11.55
N VAL A 426 -5.33 -15.10 -12.71
CA VAL A 426 -4.78 -13.75 -12.84
C VAL A 426 -5.56 -12.69 -12.08
N GLU A 427 -6.87 -12.86 -12.00
CA GLU A 427 -7.80 -11.83 -11.53
C GLU A 427 -8.58 -12.26 -10.29
N ASN A 428 -8.31 -13.45 -9.75
CA ASN A 428 -8.96 -13.95 -8.54
C ASN A 428 -8.61 -13.08 -7.33
N MET A 429 -9.61 -12.40 -6.77
CA MET A 429 -9.45 -11.53 -5.60
C MET A 429 -9.46 -12.35 -4.31
N ILE A 430 -8.54 -12.09 -3.41
CA ILE A 430 -8.46 -12.70 -2.08
C ILE A 430 -8.06 -11.68 -1.01
N PRO A 431 -8.42 -11.88 0.26
CA PRO A 431 -7.94 -11.01 1.33
C PRO A 431 -6.42 -11.15 1.52
N HIS A 432 -5.76 -10.04 1.88
CA HIS A 432 -4.32 -10.02 2.13
C HIS A 432 -3.90 -10.92 3.30
N ALA A 433 -2.99 -11.87 3.04
CA ALA A 433 -2.33 -12.68 4.06
C ALA A 433 -3.30 -13.42 5.03
N CYS A 434 -4.23 -14.21 4.47
CA CYS A 434 -5.34 -14.81 5.23
C CYS A 434 -5.27 -16.34 5.33
N ALA A 435 -5.35 -16.89 6.56
CA ALA A 435 -5.39 -18.34 6.79
C ALA A 435 -6.63 -19.02 6.21
N ALA A 436 -7.77 -18.33 6.15
CA ALA A 436 -8.99 -18.83 5.52
C ALA A 436 -8.84 -19.10 4.01
N VAL A 437 -7.88 -18.43 3.36
CA VAL A 437 -7.54 -18.68 1.95
C VAL A 437 -6.62 -19.89 1.86
N VAL A 438 -5.53 -19.89 2.62
CA VAL A 438 -4.47 -20.91 2.54
C VAL A 438 -4.96 -22.29 2.98
N ARG A 439 -5.76 -22.36 4.04
CA ARG A 439 -6.19 -23.62 4.67
C ARG A 439 -7.72 -23.81 4.71
N GLY A 440 -8.47 -22.72 4.54
CA GLY A 440 -9.93 -22.71 4.67
C GLY A 440 -10.66 -22.88 3.34
N LYS A 441 -11.87 -22.34 3.30
CA LYS A 441 -12.82 -22.39 2.17
C LYS A 441 -13.01 -21.03 1.49
N LEU A 442 -12.20 -20.03 1.82
CA LEU A 442 -12.29 -18.70 1.21
C LEU A 442 -11.41 -18.63 -0.03
N ASN A 443 -11.85 -19.31 -1.09
CA ASN A 443 -11.06 -19.49 -2.31
C ASN A 443 -10.97 -18.19 -3.14
N SER A 444 -12.04 -17.39 -3.09
CA SER A 444 -12.23 -16.20 -3.91
C SER A 444 -13.14 -15.19 -3.22
N GLN A 445 -12.93 -13.92 -3.54
CA GLN A 445 -13.80 -12.78 -3.25
C GLN A 445 -14.48 -12.24 -4.51
N GLY A 446 -14.40 -12.99 -5.62
CA GLY A 446 -14.78 -12.54 -6.96
C GLY A 446 -13.57 -12.45 -7.88
N TYR A 447 -13.82 -12.14 -9.15
CA TYR A 447 -12.80 -11.97 -10.17
C TYR A 447 -12.80 -10.54 -10.67
N LEU A 448 -11.64 -9.90 -10.66
CA LEU A 448 -11.51 -8.45 -10.85
C LEU A 448 -12.07 -7.97 -12.20
N PHE A 449 -12.00 -8.76 -13.27
CA PHE A 449 -12.51 -8.37 -14.59
C PHE A 449 -14.01 -8.65 -14.82
N ASP A 450 -14.73 -9.17 -13.82
CA ASP A 450 -16.20 -9.22 -13.85
C ASP A 450 -16.85 -7.86 -13.60
N TYR A 451 -16.05 -6.85 -13.21
CA TYR A 451 -16.53 -5.55 -12.80
C TYR A 451 -16.03 -4.46 -13.74
N ASP A 452 -16.85 -3.43 -13.95
CA ASP A 452 -16.50 -2.29 -14.80
C ASP A 452 -15.43 -1.39 -14.16
N ASN A 453 -15.43 -1.30 -12.82
CA ASN A 453 -14.47 -0.52 -12.05
C ASN A 453 -14.13 -1.17 -10.71
N ILE A 454 -13.08 -0.65 -10.05
CA ILE A 454 -12.58 -1.21 -8.79
C ILE A 454 -13.55 -1.07 -7.62
N MET A 455 -14.42 -0.05 -7.62
CA MET A 455 -15.38 0.16 -6.53
C MET A 455 -16.50 -0.88 -6.56
N ASP A 456 -16.95 -1.25 -7.76
CA ASP A 456 -17.90 -2.35 -7.95
C ASP A 456 -17.29 -3.68 -7.52
N ALA A 457 -16.03 -3.93 -7.89
CA ALA A 457 -15.28 -5.09 -7.41
C ALA A 457 -15.12 -5.08 -5.88
N TRP A 458 -14.83 -3.92 -5.27
CA TRP A 458 -14.57 -3.78 -3.84
C TRP A 458 -15.83 -3.84 -2.95
N ASN A 459 -17.00 -3.60 -3.55
CA ASN A 459 -18.32 -3.68 -2.92
C ASN A 459 -19.19 -4.78 -3.53
N ASN A 460 -18.58 -5.79 -4.14
CA ASN A 460 -19.34 -6.92 -4.65
C ASN A 460 -20.06 -7.69 -3.54
N GLU A 461 -21.07 -8.47 -3.91
CA GLU A 461 -21.94 -9.21 -3.00
C GLU A 461 -21.16 -10.11 -2.02
N ILE A 462 -20.12 -10.80 -2.49
CA ILE A 462 -19.32 -11.73 -1.67
C ILE A 462 -18.60 -10.96 -0.57
N ILE A 463 -17.89 -9.90 -0.92
CA ILE A 463 -17.12 -9.09 0.05
C ILE A 463 -18.05 -8.40 1.04
N VAL A 464 -19.15 -7.79 0.55
CA VAL A 464 -20.14 -7.15 1.41
C VAL A 464 -20.71 -8.17 2.40
N LYS A 465 -21.03 -9.39 1.95
CA LYS A 465 -21.53 -10.44 2.84
C LYS A 465 -20.54 -10.85 3.91
N ILE A 466 -19.26 -10.99 3.56
CA ILE A 466 -18.20 -11.29 4.53
C ILE A 466 -18.11 -10.18 5.58
N ARG A 467 -18.11 -8.91 5.17
CA ARG A 467 -18.08 -7.77 6.10
C ARG A 467 -19.31 -7.74 7.00
N GLU A 468 -20.52 -7.94 6.46
CA GLU A 468 -21.75 -8.05 7.26
C GLU A 468 -21.66 -9.14 8.33
N ASN A 469 -21.10 -10.29 7.97
CA ASN A 469 -20.95 -11.41 8.86
C ASN A 469 -19.94 -11.08 9.97
N ILE A 470 -18.77 -10.53 9.64
CA ILE A 470 -17.74 -10.14 10.62
C ILE A 470 -18.26 -9.06 11.57
N LEU A 471 -19.03 -8.07 11.09
CA LEU A 471 -19.69 -7.06 11.94
C LEU A 471 -20.69 -7.67 12.94
N LYS A 472 -21.14 -8.91 12.70
CA LYS A 472 -22.00 -9.70 13.59
C LYS A 472 -21.21 -10.78 14.35
N ASN A 473 -19.88 -10.67 14.40
CA ASN A 473 -18.96 -11.66 14.96
C ASN A 473 -19.11 -13.06 14.33
N ARG A 474 -19.43 -13.12 13.04
CA ARG A 474 -19.49 -14.36 12.25
C ARG A 474 -18.37 -14.35 11.23
N TYR A 475 -17.33 -15.13 11.48
CA TYR A 475 -16.17 -15.17 10.61
C TYR A 475 -16.40 -16.13 9.44
N PRO A 476 -15.77 -15.87 8.27
CA PRO A 476 -16.07 -16.61 7.05
C PRO A 476 -15.56 -18.06 7.05
N ASP A 477 -14.65 -18.42 7.94
CA ASP A 477 -14.02 -19.74 7.97
C ASP A 477 -13.53 -20.14 9.37
N GLU A 478 -13.48 -21.44 9.64
CA GLU A 478 -12.96 -21.99 10.91
C GLU A 478 -11.47 -21.69 11.12
N TRP A 479 -10.69 -21.55 10.04
CA TRP A 479 -9.28 -21.14 10.14
C TRP A 479 -9.11 -19.70 10.60
N CYS A 480 -10.17 -18.88 10.62
CA CYS A 480 -10.11 -17.59 11.27
C CYS A 480 -9.74 -17.74 12.76
N LYS A 481 -10.13 -18.81 13.44
CA LYS A 481 -9.83 -19.05 14.88
C LYS A 481 -8.34 -19.13 15.21
N LYS A 482 -7.51 -19.40 14.20
CA LYS A 482 -6.04 -19.50 14.29
C LYS A 482 -5.32 -18.27 13.74
N CYS A 483 -6.07 -17.24 13.36
CA CYS A 483 -5.51 -15.96 12.98
C CYS A 483 -5.34 -15.10 14.23
N PHE A 484 -4.19 -14.44 14.38
CA PHE A 484 -3.96 -13.49 15.50
C PHE A 484 -4.87 -12.25 15.44
N MET A 485 -5.67 -12.08 14.37
CA MET A 485 -6.66 -11.03 14.22
C MET A 485 -8.09 -11.49 14.56
N TYR A 486 -8.25 -12.67 15.14
CA TYR A 486 -9.56 -13.25 15.49
C TYR A 486 -9.88 -13.07 16.97
N GLN A 487 -11.09 -12.56 17.22
CA GLN A 487 -11.49 -12.02 18.53
C GLN A 487 -12.69 -12.72 19.17
N ASP A 488 -13.05 -13.92 18.73
CA ASP A 488 -14.14 -14.65 19.37
C ASP A 488 -13.66 -15.50 20.55
N THR A 489 -14.61 -15.96 21.35
CA THR A 489 -14.43 -16.73 22.57
C THR A 489 -13.70 -18.06 22.39
N ASP A 490 -13.64 -18.59 21.17
CA ASP A 490 -12.96 -19.81 20.77
C ASP A 490 -11.66 -19.55 19.96
N SER A 491 -11.09 -18.34 20.08
CA SER A 491 -9.77 -18.03 19.54
C SER A 491 -8.70 -18.97 20.11
N TYR A 492 -7.81 -19.47 19.24
CA TYR A 492 -6.68 -20.31 19.64
C TYR A 492 -5.67 -19.56 20.52
N PHE A 493 -5.61 -18.23 20.38
CA PHE A 493 -4.68 -17.38 21.13
C PHE A 493 -5.35 -16.67 22.31
N LYS A 494 -6.57 -17.06 22.70
CA LYS A 494 -7.23 -16.45 23.85
C LYS A 494 -6.38 -16.64 25.11
N LYS A 495 -6.14 -15.56 25.85
CA LYS A 495 -5.54 -15.63 27.18
C LYS A 495 -6.42 -16.50 28.08
N VAL A 496 -5.85 -17.59 28.60
CA VAL A 496 -6.47 -18.44 29.62
C VAL A 496 -6.42 -17.74 30.96
#